data_AF-A0A7W1CP66-F1
#
_entry.id   AF-A0A7W1CP66-F1
#
_cell.length_a   1.000
_cell.length_b   1.000
_cell.length_c   1.000
_cell.angle_alpha   90.00
_cell.angle_beta   90.00
_cell.angle_gamma   90.00
#
_symmetry.space_group_name_H-M   'P 1'
#
loop_
_entity.id
_entity.type
_entity.pdbx_description
1 polymer ?
#
loop_
_entity_poly.entity_id
_entity_poly.type
_entity_poly.pdbx_seq_one_letter_code
_entity_poly.pdbx_strand_id
1 'polypeptide(L)'
;GASVDLVLARSRENRSQFVFTRARGRDVIFWQTARTTRQARPNVSLPTARAAAQELEILVDSHERYPWTFSHQQASTMRRPLPAGDYAVEVDGLIVAAVERKSLADLVTTMTTGKLRYLLADLAAVGTAAVVVEDRYSAVFKAAHVRPSTVADGLGEAAARFPSVPIVFAETRPLAQEWTFRFLGAAAVHHQEDRLGGLLEATLPAAGVVPVAAPTTADVRRWARENGLPVPERGRLAPDVWRVYRLAMGDEDGGGRLDLRDGTPGRGVTNR
;
A
#
# COMPACT_ATOMS: atom_id res chain seq x y z
N GLY A 1 -34.88 21.49 19.30
CA GLY A 1 -35.84 21.38 20.41
C GLY A 1 -35.33 22.17 21.59
N ALA A 2 -36.08 22.21 22.69
CA ALA A 2 -35.65 22.89 23.92
C ALA A 2 -34.35 22.27 24.46
N SER A 3 -33.49 23.08 25.07
CA SER A 3 -32.22 22.62 25.62
C SER A 3 -31.99 23.13 27.04
N VAL A 4 -31.37 22.29 27.88
CA VAL A 4 -30.91 22.63 29.23
C VAL A 4 -29.40 22.53 29.28
N ASP A 5 -28.73 23.62 29.67
CA ASP A 5 -27.28 23.65 29.85
C ASP A 5 -26.90 23.33 31.29
N LEU A 6 -26.05 22.32 31.48
CA LEU A 6 -25.39 22.00 32.74
C LEU A 6 -24.00 22.63 32.75
N VAL A 7 -23.79 23.60 33.64
CA VAL A 7 -22.50 24.24 33.88
C VAL A 7 -22.02 23.91 35.30
N LEU A 8 -20.88 23.25 35.41
CA LEU A 8 -20.30 22.78 36.67
C LEU A 8 -19.07 23.63 37.04
N ALA A 9 -18.86 23.86 38.34
CA ALA A 9 -17.69 24.56 38.86
C ALA A 9 -16.45 23.63 38.90
N ARG A 10 -15.95 23.22 37.72
CA ARG A 10 -14.72 22.41 37.58
C ARG A 10 -13.93 22.84 36.35
N SER A 11 -12.66 22.45 36.29
CA SER A 11 -11.73 22.86 35.22
C SER A 11 -11.88 22.09 33.90
N ARG A 12 -12.38 20.85 33.93
CA ARG A 12 -12.56 20.00 32.74
C ARG A 12 -13.94 19.37 32.70
N GLU A 13 -14.44 19.12 31.49
CA GLU A 13 -15.78 18.55 31.25
C GLU A 13 -16.87 19.31 32.03
N ASN A 14 -16.75 20.64 32.11
CA ASN A 14 -17.54 21.50 32.98
C ASN A 14 -18.83 22.01 32.34
N ARG A 15 -19.07 21.68 31.07
CA ARG A 15 -20.26 22.06 30.32
C ARG A 15 -20.84 20.87 29.57
N SER A 16 -22.15 20.72 29.65
CA SER A 16 -22.93 19.74 28.91
C SER A 16 -24.30 20.30 28.60
N GLN A 17 -24.95 19.80 27.55
CA GLN A 17 -26.28 20.21 27.14
C GLN A 17 -27.18 18.99 27.01
N PHE A 18 -28.39 19.08 27.55
CA PHE A 18 -29.47 18.12 27.34
C PHE A 18 -30.44 18.72 26.32
N VAL A 19 -30.50 18.15 25.13
CA VAL A 19 -31.38 18.61 24.05
C VAL A 19 -32.60 17.70 23.96
N PHE A 20 -33.77 18.26 24.22
CA PHE A 20 -35.06 17.59 24.12
C PHE A 20 -35.57 17.73 22.69
N THR A 21 -35.79 16.62 22.00
CA THR A 21 -36.27 16.63 20.62
C THR A 21 -37.10 15.39 20.30
N ARG A 22 -37.76 15.37 19.14
CA ARG A 22 -38.41 14.18 18.60
C ARG A 22 -37.54 13.57 17.52
N ALA A 23 -37.30 12.26 17.56
CA ALA A 23 -36.57 11.51 16.54
C ALA A 23 -37.30 10.21 16.24
N ARG A 24 -37.50 9.90 14.95
CA ARG A 24 -38.26 8.71 14.49
C ARG A 24 -39.62 8.55 15.20
N GLY A 25 -40.32 9.67 15.39
CA GLY A 25 -41.65 9.70 16.02
C GLY A 25 -41.69 9.55 17.54
N ARG A 26 -40.53 9.47 18.22
CA ARG A 26 -40.43 9.34 19.69
C ARG A 26 -39.72 10.54 20.30
N ASP A 27 -40.09 10.89 21.53
CA ASP A 27 -39.38 11.91 22.29
C ASP A 27 -38.06 11.34 22.81
N VAL A 28 -36.97 12.06 22.55
CA VAL A 28 -35.61 11.66 22.89
C VAL A 28 -34.87 12.83 23.52
N ILE A 29 -33.96 12.51 24.43
CA ILE A 29 -33.06 13.47 25.05
C ILE A 29 -31.65 13.13 24.60
N PHE A 30 -30.99 14.06 23.93
CA PHE A 30 -29.57 13.95 23.62
C PHE A 30 -28.75 14.64 24.69
N TRP A 31 -27.84 13.91 25.31
CA TRP A 31 -26.76 14.51 26.10
C TRP A 31 -25.57 14.78 25.19
N GLN A 32 -25.14 16.04 25.13
CA GLN A 32 -23.98 16.46 24.35
C GLN A 32 -22.99 17.19 25.27
N THR A 33 -21.71 16.84 25.18
CA THR A 33 -20.65 17.62 25.83
C THR A 33 -20.21 18.77 24.92
N ALA A 34 -19.51 19.76 25.46
CA ALA A 34 -18.89 20.81 24.64
C ALA A 34 -17.97 20.25 23.53
N ARG A 35 -17.34 19.08 23.77
CA ARG A 35 -16.56 18.35 22.77
C ARG A 35 -17.46 17.84 21.64
N THR A 36 -18.58 17.19 21.98
CA THR A 36 -19.54 16.64 21.01
C THR A 36 -20.18 17.72 20.15
N THR A 37 -20.46 18.91 20.71
CA THR A 37 -21.02 20.04 19.96
C THR A 37 -20.03 20.61 18.92
N ARG A 38 -18.72 20.53 19.19
CA ARG A 38 -17.66 21.03 18.29
C ARG A 38 -17.25 20.02 17.22
N GLN A 39 -17.70 18.77 17.31
CA GLN A 39 -17.37 17.73 16.34
C GLN A 39 -17.94 18.09 14.96
N ALA A 40 -17.16 17.77 13.93
CA ALA A 40 -17.61 17.93 12.56
C ALA A 40 -18.80 16.99 12.26
N ARG A 41 -19.75 17.49 11.48
CA ARG A 41 -20.86 16.71 10.92
C ARG A 41 -20.78 16.80 9.39
N PRO A 42 -19.79 16.12 8.78
CA PRO A 42 -19.70 16.09 7.34
C PRO A 42 -21.00 15.49 6.79
N ASN A 43 -21.68 16.23 5.92
CA ASN A 43 -22.96 15.83 5.33
C ASN A 43 -22.73 14.82 4.20
N VAL A 44 -22.12 13.69 4.53
CA VAL A 44 -21.67 12.67 3.59
C VAL A 44 -22.35 11.34 3.89
N SER A 45 -22.76 10.64 2.83
CA SER A 45 -23.28 9.28 2.91
C SER A 45 -22.11 8.30 2.78
N LEU A 46 -21.99 7.37 3.72
CA LEU A 46 -20.98 6.31 3.62
C LEU A 46 -21.47 5.23 2.63
N PRO A 47 -20.62 4.74 1.72
CA PRO A 47 -21.00 3.65 0.83
C PRO A 47 -21.25 2.36 1.60
N THR A 48 -22.22 1.57 1.17
CA THR A 48 -22.52 0.23 1.73
C THR A 48 -21.92 -0.92 0.90
N ALA A 49 -21.25 -0.58 -0.21
CA ALA A 49 -20.61 -1.53 -1.10
C ALA A 49 -19.44 -2.24 -0.42
N ARG A 50 -19.20 -3.51 -0.81
CA ARG A 50 -18.12 -4.35 -0.29
C ARG A 50 -16.76 -3.67 -0.44
N ALA A 51 -15.87 -3.93 0.51
CA ALA A 51 -14.44 -3.70 0.32
C ALA A 51 -13.90 -4.70 -0.72
N ALA A 52 -12.63 -4.55 -1.12
CA ALA A 52 -12.01 -5.42 -2.12
C ALA A 52 -12.08 -6.92 -1.75
N ALA A 53 -12.13 -7.27 -0.47
CA ALA A 53 -12.29 -8.63 0.03
C ALA A 53 -13.77 -9.05 0.19
N GLN A 54 -14.11 -10.31 -0.14
CA GLN A 54 -15.39 -10.94 0.22
C GLN A 54 -15.35 -11.39 1.68
N GLU A 55 -16.10 -10.72 2.55
CA GLU A 55 -16.25 -11.00 4.00
C GLU A 55 -14.94 -10.91 4.82
N LEU A 56 -14.69 -9.72 5.38
CA LEU A 56 -13.48 -9.43 6.14
C LEU A 56 -13.70 -9.75 7.63
N GLU A 57 -12.93 -10.67 8.21
CA GLU A 57 -12.82 -10.79 9.67
C GLU A 57 -11.76 -9.82 10.19
N ILE A 58 -12.19 -8.87 11.03
CA ILE A 58 -11.31 -7.88 11.63
C ILE A 58 -10.98 -8.29 13.05
N LEU A 59 -9.69 -8.50 13.32
CA LEU A 59 -9.19 -8.68 14.66
C LEU A 59 -9.20 -7.33 15.38
N VAL A 60 -9.70 -7.31 16.61
CA VAL A 60 -9.78 -6.11 17.46
C VAL A 60 -8.95 -6.36 18.70
N ASP A 61 -8.06 -5.42 19.03
CA ASP A 61 -7.22 -5.56 20.21
C ASP A 61 -8.07 -5.69 21.49
N SER A 62 -7.62 -6.57 22.38
CA SER A 62 -8.32 -6.83 23.65
C SER A 62 -8.29 -5.64 24.60
N HIS A 63 -7.33 -4.73 24.46
CA HIS A 63 -7.20 -3.53 25.29
C HIS A 63 -7.97 -2.33 24.73
N GLU A 64 -8.50 -2.41 23.50
CA GLU A 64 -9.31 -1.33 22.95
C GLU A 64 -10.63 -1.23 23.72
N ARG A 65 -10.83 -0.08 24.39
CA ARG A 65 -11.95 0.10 25.34
C ARG A 65 -13.27 0.38 24.64
N TYR A 66 -13.20 1.06 23.49
CA TYR A 66 -14.37 1.49 22.75
C TYR A 66 -14.27 1.07 21.28
N PRO A 67 -14.26 -0.25 21.01
CA PRO A 67 -14.00 -0.76 19.69
C PRO A 67 -15.09 -0.35 18.69
N TRP A 68 -14.71 -0.27 17.42
CA TRP A 68 -15.65 -0.25 16.32
C TRP A 68 -16.29 -1.61 16.16
N THR A 69 -17.57 -1.61 15.80
CA THR A 69 -18.35 -2.83 15.58
C THR A 69 -18.42 -3.22 14.12
N PHE A 70 -18.01 -2.32 13.21
CA PHE A 70 -18.13 -2.50 11.77
C PHE A 70 -19.55 -2.85 11.28
N SER A 71 -20.58 -2.43 12.05
CA SER A 71 -21.97 -2.89 11.85
C SER A 71 -22.62 -2.46 10.52
N HIS A 72 -22.05 -1.49 9.82
CA HIS A 72 -22.53 -1.04 8.50
C HIS A 72 -21.67 -1.60 7.36
N GLN A 73 -20.52 -2.17 7.70
CA GLN A 73 -19.59 -2.80 6.79
C GLN A 73 -19.87 -4.31 6.77
N GLN A 74 -19.61 -4.97 5.65
CA GLN A 74 -19.77 -6.43 5.54
C GLN A 74 -18.54 -7.13 6.15
N ALA A 75 -18.36 -6.97 7.47
CA ALA A 75 -17.23 -7.49 8.23
C ALA A 75 -17.69 -8.14 9.55
N SER A 76 -16.99 -9.18 9.99
CA SER A 76 -17.08 -9.73 11.34
C SER A 76 -15.95 -9.17 12.20
N THR A 77 -16.05 -9.32 13.53
CA THR A 77 -15.00 -8.90 14.46
C THR A 77 -14.67 -10.01 15.44
N MET A 78 -13.38 -10.17 15.75
CA MET A 78 -12.89 -11.10 16.77
C MET A 78 -11.93 -10.37 17.72
N ARG A 79 -12.13 -10.49 19.03
CA ARG A 79 -11.24 -9.86 20.01
C ARG A 79 -10.07 -10.77 20.39
N ARG A 80 -8.85 -10.24 20.34
CA ARG A 80 -7.62 -10.90 20.83
C ARG A 80 -6.50 -9.87 21.03
N PRO A 81 -5.47 -10.17 21.83
CA PRO A 81 -4.29 -9.31 21.88
C PRO A 81 -3.61 -9.23 20.50
N LEU A 82 -3.29 -8.02 20.08
CA LEU A 82 -2.53 -7.74 18.87
C LEU A 82 -1.08 -7.35 19.20
N PRO A 83 -0.10 -7.69 18.34
CA PRO A 83 1.28 -7.26 18.53
C PRO A 83 1.46 -5.75 18.34
N ALA A 84 0.66 -5.14 17.46
CA ALA A 84 0.61 -3.70 17.25
C ALA A 84 -0.74 -3.29 16.62
N GLY A 85 -1.16 -2.05 16.89
CA GLY A 85 -2.43 -1.49 16.41
C GLY A 85 -3.65 -1.97 17.19
N ASP A 86 -4.79 -1.33 16.91
CA ASP A 86 -6.08 -1.63 17.56
C ASP A 86 -6.96 -2.55 16.69
N TYR A 87 -6.73 -2.56 15.38
CA TYR A 87 -7.46 -3.36 14.41
C TYR A 87 -6.49 -4.03 13.45
N ALA A 88 -6.73 -5.27 13.09
CA ALA A 88 -5.88 -6.01 12.16
C ALA A 88 -6.68 -6.97 11.29
N VAL A 89 -6.06 -7.42 10.20
CA VAL A 89 -6.54 -8.56 9.42
C VAL A 89 -5.46 -9.63 9.37
N GLU A 90 -5.90 -10.88 9.53
CA GLU A 90 -5.06 -12.06 9.45
C GLU A 90 -5.38 -12.83 8.16
N VAL A 91 -4.35 -13.30 7.47
CA VAL A 91 -4.46 -14.17 6.30
C VAL A 91 -3.50 -15.33 6.53
N ASP A 92 -4.00 -16.57 6.43
CA ASP A 92 -3.23 -17.81 6.64
C ASP A 92 -2.44 -17.84 7.97
N GLY A 93 -3.03 -17.30 9.04
CA GLY A 93 -2.41 -17.27 10.38
C GLY A 93 -1.39 -16.14 10.59
N LEU A 94 -1.17 -15.28 9.59
CA LEU A 94 -0.27 -14.14 9.66
C LEU A 94 -1.05 -12.82 9.67
N ILE A 95 -0.71 -11.91 10.59
CA ILE A 95 -1.24 -10.54 10.56
C ILE A 95 -0.57 -9.81 9.39
N VAL A 96 -1.35 -9.46 8.37
CA VAL A 96 -0.83 -8.82 7.14
C VAL A 96 -1.04 -7.31 7.12
N ALA A 97 -2.00 -6.82 7.92
CA ALA A 97 -2.21 -5.40 8.10
C ALA A 97 -2.74 -5.04 9.49
N ALA A 98 -2.38 -3.84 9.96
CA ALA A 98 -2.81 -3.29 11.24
C ALA A 98 -3.10 -1.78 11.16
N VAL A 99 -4.06 -1.33 11.96
CA VAL A 99 -4.44 0.08 12.09
C VAL A 99 -4.48 0.47 13.56
N GLU A 100 -3.71 1.49 13.91
CA GLU A 100 -3.81 2.19 15.20
C GLU A 100 -4.86 3.29 15.10
N ARG A 101 -5.83 3.30 16.01
CA ARG A 101 -6.85 4.33 16.11
C ARG A 101 -6.43 5.38 17.13
N LYS A 102 -6.34 6.64 16.70
CA LYS A 102 -6.00 7.78 17.57
C LYS A 102 -7.06 8.86 17.58
N SER A 103 -7.35 9.43 18.74
CA SER A 103 -7.93 10.78 18.77
C SER A 103 -6.82 11.82 18.53
N LEU A 104 -7.17 13.02 18.06
CA LEU A 104 -6.19 14.10 17.92
C LEU A 104 -5.52 14.45 19.26
N ALA A 105 -6.28 14.43 20.37
CA ALA A 105 -5.74 14.71 21.69
C ALA A 105 -4.71 13.65 22.13
N ASP A 106 -5.00 12.37 21.88
CA ASP A 106 -4.09 11.28 22.21
C ASP A 106 -2.87 11.27 21.29
N LEU A 107 -3.02 11.64 20.01
CA LEU A 107 -1.90 11.83 19.09
C LEU A 107 -0.95 12.90 19.60
N VAL A 108 -1.47 14.10 19.92
CA VAL A 108 -0.67 15.21 20.46
C VAL A 108 0.05 14.79 21.75
N THR A 109 -0.63 14.05 22.63
CA THR A 109 -0.03 13.52 23.86
C THR A 109 1.07 12.50 23.56
N THR A 110 0.84 11.58 22.63
CA THR A 110 1.79 10.54 22.21
C THR A 110 3.04 11.15 21.58
N MET A 111 2.88 12.22 20.79
CA MET A 111 3.98 12.98 20.20
C MET A 111 4.80 13.72 21.25
N THR A 112 4.15 14.51 22.10
CA THR A 112 4.83 15.35 23.10
C THR A 112 5.52 14.54 24.20
N THR A 113 5.11 13.29 24.40
CA THR A 113 5.77 12.33 25.31
C THR A 113 6.84 11.49 24.64
N GLY A 114 7.12 11.71 23.33
CA GLY A 114 8.14 10.97 22.58
C GLY A 114 7.78 9.51 22.30
N LYS A 115 6.53 9.10 22.53
CA LYS A 115 6.06 7.72 22.35
C LYS A 115 5.69 7.39 20.90
N LEU A 116 5.45 8.41 20.07
CA LEU A 116 5.01 8.20 18.68
C LEU A 116 6.02 7.36 17.88
N ARG A 117 7.32 7.59 18.07
CA ARG A 117 8.36 6.84 17.35
C ARG A 117 8.32 5.34 17.60
N TYR A 118 8.00 4.93 18.83
CA TYR A 118 7.95 3.51 19.19
C TYR A 118 6.71 2.87 18.60
N LEU A 119 5.57 3.54 18.74
CA LEU A 119 4.31 3.12 18.12
C LEU A 119 4.45 2.94 16.60
N LEU A 120 5.08 3.89 15.90
CA LEU A 120 5.26 3.80 14.46
C LEU A 120 6.26 2.70 14.07
N ALA A 121 7.30 2.46 14.88
CA ALA A 121 8.23 1.37 14.66
C ALA A 121 7.55 0.00 14.81
N ASP A 122 6.73 -0.17 15.85
CA ASP A 122 5.97 -1.41 16.09
C ASP A 122 4.98 -1.68 14.95
N LEU A 123 4.28 -0.65 14.47
CA LEU A 123 3.40 -0.76 13.30
C LEU A 123 4.16 -1.09 12.01
N ALA A 124 5.31 -0.45 11.78
CA ALA A 124 6.13 -0.69 10.59
C ALA A 124 6.65 -2.14 10.50
N ALA A 125 6.74 -2.85 11.64
CA ALA A 125 7.16 -4.25 11.69
C ALA A 125 6.06 -5.25 11.26
N VAL A 126 4.79 -4.83 11.18
CA VAL A 126 3.66 -5.73 10.83
C VAL A 126 3.58 -6.00 9.33
N GLY A 127 3.89 -5.01 8.49
CA GLY A 127 3.65 -5.05 7.06
C GLY A 127 2.86 -3.82 6.61
N THR A 128 1.63 -4.02 6.14
CA THR A 128 0.77 -2.91 5.73
C THR A 128 0.12 -2.26 6.96
N ALA A 129 0.60 -1.09 7.40
CA ALA A 129 0.12 -0.48 8.63
C ALA A 129 -0.23 1.01 8.48
N ALA A 130 -1.11 1.52 9.34
CA ALA A 130 -1.46 2.93 9.36
C ALA A 130 -1.89 3.41 10.75
N VAL A 131 -1.80 4.72 10.96
CA VAL A 131 -2.48 5.40 12.07
C VAL A 131 -3.67 6.17 11.50
N VAL A 132 -4.87 5.94 12.00
CA VAL A 132 -6.06 6.71 11.63
C VAL A 132 -6.45 7.64 12.77
N VAL A 133 -6.60 8.92 12.47
CA VAL A 133 -6.88 9.99 13.42
C VAL A 133 -8.32 10.45 13.26
N GLU A 134 -9.09 10.40 14.35
CA GLU A 134 -10.48 10.85 14.41
C GLU A 134 -10.61 12.38 14.55
N ASP A 135 -9.97 13.12 13.65
CA ASP A 135 -10.15 14.56 13.49
C ASP A 135 -9.62 15.01 12.12
N ARG A 136 -9.77 16.30 11.81
CA ARG A 136 -9.17 16.92 10.62
C ARG A 136 -7.77 17.40 10.91
N TYR A 137 -6.92 17.40 9.90
CA TYR A 137 -5.60 18.03 10.00
C TYR A 137 -5.68 19.51 10.41
N SER A 138 -6.70 20.24 9.94
CA SER A 138 -6.90 21.64 10.32
C SER A 138 -7.16 21.87 11.82
N ALA A 139 -7.57 20.83 12.57
CA ALA A 139 -7.74 20.91 14.01
C ALA A 139 -6.40 20.93 14.78
N VAL A 140 -5.29 20.48 14.16
CA VAL A 140 -3.93 20.62 14.71
C VAL A 140 -3.62 22.09 15.01
N PHE A 141 -4.00 22.99 14.11
CA PHE A 141 -3.77 24.43 14.24
C PHE A 141 -4.70 25.13 15.24
N LYS A 142 -5.59 24.38 15.89
CA LYS A 142 -6.50 24.85 16.94
C LYS A 142 -6.11 24.30 18.32
N ALA A 143 -4.98 23.60 18.42
CA ALA A 143 -4.49 23.06 19.69
C ALA A 143 -4.24 24.18 20.71
N ALA A 144 -4.82 24.04 21.91
CA ALA A 144 -4.75 25.08 22.94
C ALA A 144 -3.54 24.93 23.89
N HIS A 145 -2.98 23.73 23.99
CA HIS A 145 -1.99 23.39 25.04
C HIS A 145 -0.58 23.13 24.49
N VAL A 146 -0.45 22.93 23.19
CA VAL A 146 0.82 22.64 22.51
C VAL A 146 0.90 23.57 21.32
N ARG A 147 2.09 24.11 21.04
CA ARG A 147 2.31 24.96 19.85
C ARG A 147 1.96 24.16 18.59
N PRO A 148 1.09 24.66 17.70
CA PRO A 148 0.74 23.94 16.48
C PRO A 148 1.94 23.54 15.62
N SER A 149 2.99 24.36 15.56
CA SER A 149 4.21 24.04 14.83
C SER A 149 4.87 22.77 15.33
N THR A 150 4.94 22.55 16.65
CA THR A 150 5.50 21.32 17.24
C THR A 150 4.75 20.07 16.77
N VAL A 151 3.43 20.16 16.63
CA VAL A 151 2.62 19.04 16.14
C VAL A 151 2.79 18.87 14.63
N ALA A 152 2.78 19.95 13.86
CA ALA A 152 2.99 19.89 12.42
C ALA A 152 4.39 19.35 12.05
N ASP A 153 5.44 19.83 12.72
CA ASP A 153 6.82 19.38 12.52
C ASP A 153 6.97 17.91 12.88
N GLY A 154 6.39 17.48 14.02
CA GLY A 154 6.45 16.07 14.41
C GLY A 154 5.66 15.14 13.48
N LEU A 155 4.59 15.62 12.84
CA LEU A 155 3.88 14.87 11.80
C LEU A 155 4.74 14.74 10.53
N GLY A 156 5.42 15.82 10.14
CA GLY A 156 6.38 15.79 9.03
C GLY A 156 7.56 14.85 9.31
N GLU A 157 8.12 14.91 10.51
CA GLU A 157 9.19 14.02 10.95
C GLU A 157 8.73 12.56 10.98
N ALA A 158 7.53 12.28 11.49
CA ALA A 158 6.95 10.95 11.49
C ALA A 158 6.83 10.39 10.06
N ALA A 159 6.29 11.18 9.12
CA ALA A 159 6.16 10.77 7.73
C ALA A 159 7.52 10.55 7.04
N ALA A 160 8.54 11.37 7.37
CA ALA A 160 9.88 11.22 6.82
C ALA A 160 10.62 9.99 7.39
N ARG A 161 10.44 9.69 8.67
CA ARG A 161 11.11 8.55 9.34
C ARG A 161 10.42 7.22 9.10
N PHE A 162 9.09 7.22 9.01
CA PHE A 162 8.26 6.02 8.86
C PHE A 162 7.34 6.15 7.64
N PRO A 163 7.89 6.25 6.41
CA PRO A 163 7.07 6.47 5.21
C PRO A 163 6.11 5.33 4.91
N SER A 164 6.36 4.13 5.43
CA SER A 164 5.48 2.96 5.30
C SER A 164 4.25 3.00 6.20
N VAL A 165 4.18 3.91 7.19
CA VAL A 165 3.07 4.00 8.16
C VAL A 165 2.39 5.37 8.05
N PRO A 166 1.47 5.57 7.09
CA PRO A 166 0.76 6.83 6.94
C PRO A 166 -0.09 7.18 8.17
N ILE A 167 -0.14 8.48 8.49
CA ILE A 167 -1.05 9.05 9.49
C ILE A 167 -2.20 9.74 8.77
N VAL A 168 -3.40 9.16 8.83
CA VAL A 168 -4.57 9.60 8.06
C VAL A 168 -5.57 10.33 8.95
N PHE A 169 -5.87 11.59 8.62
CA PHE A 169 -6.89 12.38 9.31
C PHE A 169 -8.27 12.14 8.69
N ALA A 170 -9.10 11.37 9.39
CA ALA A 170 -10.39 10.90 8.87
C ALA A 170 -11.59 11.76 9.32
N GLU A 171 -11.36 12.90 9.98
CA GLU A 171 -12.39 13.86 10.46
C GLU A 171 -13.32 13.34 11.56
N THR A 172 -13.98 12.20 11.37
CA THR A 172 -14.94 11.65 12.34
C THR A 172 -14.71 10.17 12.60
N ARG A 173 -15.21 9.68 13.73
CA ARG A 173 -15.20 8.25 14.08
C ARG A 173 -15.82 7.34 12.99
N PRO A 174 -17.02 7.63 12.43
CA PRO A 174 -17.57 6.81 11.35
C PRO A 174 -16.70 6.78 10.08
N LEU A 175 -16.10 7.92 9.71
CA LEU A 175 -15.19 7.98 8.56
C LEU A 175 -13.88 7.23 8.82
N ALA A 176 -13.34 7.30 10.04
CA ALA A 176 -12.17 6.53 10.44
C ALA A 176 -12.45 5.02 10.38
N GLN A 177 -13.61 4.59 10.86
CA GLN A 177 -14.06 3.19 10.77
C GLN A 177 -14.21 2.73 9.32
N GLU A 178 -14.84 3.54 8.47
CA GLU A 178 -15.01 3.23 7.04
C GLU A 178 -13.68 3.16 6.31
N TRP A 179 -12.79 4.12 6.55
CA TRP A 179 -11.45 4.12 5.97
C TRP A 179 -10.66 2.89 6.40
N THR A 180 -10.72 2.52 7.69
CA THR A 180 -10.05 1.34 8.24
C THR A 180 -10.56 0.05 7.59
N PHE A 181 -11.88 -0.10 7.45
CA PHE A 181 -12.48 -1.24 6.75
C PHE A 181 -11.95 -1.39 5.32
N ARG A 182 -11.90 -0.29 4.57
CA ARG A 182 -11.40 -0.30 3.18
C ARG A 182 -9.90 -0.57 3.11
N PHE A 183 -9.12 0.04 4.00
CA PHE A 183 -7.68 -0.15 4.08
C PHE A 183 -7.32 -1.61 4.37
N LEU A 184 -7.91 -2.20 5.41
CA LEU A 184 -7.68 -3.60 5.77
C LEU A 184 -8.14 -4.56 4.66
N GLY A 185 -9.30 -4.31 4.05
CA GLY A 185 -9.78 -5.12 2.94
C GLY A 185 -8.88 -5.05 1.70
N ALA A 186 -8.35 -3.87 1.37
CA ALA A 186 -7.40 -3.71 0.27
C ALA A 186 -6.06 -4.38 0.58
N ALA A 187 -5.56 -4.27 1.80
CA ALA A 187 -4.31 -4.90 2.23
C ALA A 187 -4.39 -6.43 2.19
N ALA A 188 -5.53 -7.01 2.59
CA ALA A 188 -5.75 -8.45 2.49
C ALA A 188 -5.71 -8.95 1.03
N VAL A 189 -6.37 -8.23 0.11
CA VAL A 189 -6.35 -8.57 -1.33
C VAL A 189 -4.95 -8.44 -1.91
N HIS A 190 -4.27 -7.32 -1.64
CA HIS A 190 -2.91 -7.11 -2.11
C HIS A 190 -1.96 -8.21 -1.64
N HIS A 191 -2.06 -8.62 -0.37
CA HIS A 191 -1.26 -9.73 0.15
C HIS A 191 -1.54 -11.04 -0.59
N GLN A 192 -2.80 -11.36 -0.88
CA GLN A 192 -3.16 -12.55 -1.65
C GLN A 192 -2.61 -12.51 -3.08
N GLU A 193 -2.72 -11.36 -3.74
CA GLU A 193 -2.18 -11.15 -5.09
C GLU A 193 -0.65 -11.30 -5.12
N ASP A 194 0.07 -10.70 -4.16
CA ASP A 194 1.53 -10.81 -4.05
C ASP A 194 1.97 -12.26 -3.82
N ARG A 195 1.24 -13.01 -2.99
CA ARG A 195 1.52 -14.44 -2.78
C ARG A 195 1.33 -15.25 -4.06
N LEU A 196 0.23 -15.03 -4.78
CA LEU A 196 -0.03 -15.68 -6.06
C LEU A 196 1.05 -15.31 -7.10
N GLY A 197 1.44 -14.04 -7.14
CA GLY A 197 2.52 -13.54 -7.97
C GLY A 197 3.84 -14.26 -7.67
N GLY A 198 4.23 -14.37 -6.41
CA GLY A 198 5.45 -15.06 -6.00
C GLY A 198 5.43 -16.57 -6.31
N LEU A 199 4.27 -17.23 -6.19
CA LEU A 199 4.11 -18.63 -6.59
C LEU A 199 4.26 -18.80 -8.11
N LEU A 200 3.64 -17.92 -8.90
CA LEU A 200 3.77 -17.93 -10.36
C LEU A 200 5.20 -17.63 -10.78
N GLU A 201 5.86 -16.65 -10.15
CA GLU A 201 7.26 -16.31 -10.39
C GLU A 201 8.18 -17.51 -10.12
N ALA A 202 7.96 -18.24 -9.02
CA ALA A 202 8.71 -19.45 -8.71
C ALA A 202 8.53 -20.58 -9.74
N THR A 203 7.45 -20.55 -10.53
CA THR A 203 7.23 -21.49 -11.64
C THR A 203 7.80 -21.01 -12.98
N LEU A 204 8.24 -19.75 -13.07
CA LEU A 204 8.83 -19.24 -14.30
C LEU A 204 10.18 -19.95 -14.54
N PRO A 205 10.47 -20.36 -15.79
CA PRO A 205 11.79 -20.84 -16.13
C PRO A 205 12.80 -19.71 -15.90
N ALA A 206 14.03 -20.07 -15.50
CA ALA A 206 15.12 -19.11 -15.43
C ALA A 206 15.20 -18.35 -16.76
N ALA A 207 15.22 -17.02 -16.69
CA ALA A 207 15.25 -16.20 -17.89
C ALA A 207 16.45 -16.61 -18.75
N GLY A 208 16.17 -17.09 -19.96
CA GLY A 208 17.20 -17.33 -20.95
C GLY A 208 17.88 -16.01 -21.32
N VAL A 209 19.12 -16.09 -21.80
CA VAL A 209 19.77 -14.93 -22.40
C VAL A 209 18.88 -14.43 -23.53
N VAL A 210 18.38 -13.20 -23.42
CA VAL A 210 17.66 -12.56 -24.52
C VAL A 210 18.65 -12.46 -25.69
N PRO A 211 18.40 -13.14 -26.82
CA PRO A 211 19.32 -13.06 -27.94
C PRO A 211 19.43 -11.59 -28.34
N VAL A 212 20.66 -11.10 -28.45
CA VAL A 212 20.93 -9.75 -28.96
C VAL A 212 20.27 -9.67 -30.32
N ALA A 213 19.37 -8.68 -30.50
CA ALA A 213 18.69 -8.48 -31.76
C ALA A 213 19.74 -8.37 -32.88
N ALA A 214 19.57 -9.16 -33.94
CA ALA A 214 20.48 -9.11 -35.07
C ALA A 214 20.57 -7.66 -35.58
N PRO A 215 21.78 -7.15 -35.81
CA PRO A 215 21.98 -5.75 -36.18
C PRO A 215 21.24 -5.46 -37.48
N THR A 216 20.55 -4.33 -37.54
CA THR A 216 19.86 -3.93 -38.76
C THR A 216 20.86 -3.42 -39.79
N THR A 217 20.46 -3.34 -41.06
CA THR A 217 21.29 -2.71 -42.09
C THR A 217 21.61 -1.24 -41.76
N ALA A 218 20.76 -0.56 -40.99
CA ALA A 218 21.01 0.80 -40.55
C ALA A 218 22.11 0.87 -39.48
N ASP A 219 22.15 -0.09 -38.56
CA ASP A 219 23.16 -0.17 -37.50
C ASP A 219 24.53 -0.48 -38.07
N VAL A 220 24.61 -1.48 -38.96
CA VAL A 220 25.86 -1.82 -39.66
C VAL A 220 26.35 -0.67 -40.54
N ARG A 221 25.44 0.08 -41.18
CA ARG A 221 25.81 1.26 -41.98
C ARG A 221 26.37 2.38 -41.10
N ARG A 222 25.78 2.62 -39.93
CA ARG A 222 26.24 3.64 -38.98
C ARG A 222 27.64 3.30 -38.49
N TRP A 223 27.83 2.08 -38.00
CA TRP A 223 29.12 1.56 -37.57
C TRP A 223 30.18 1.66 -38.67
N ALA A 224 29.83 1.28 -39.90
CA ALA A 224 30.75 1.32 -41.03
C ALA A 224 31.26 2.75 -41.31
N ARG A 225 30.38 3.76 -41.24
CA ARG A 225 30.77 5.17 -41.41
C ARG A 225 31.66 5.69 -40.29
N GLU A 226 31.32 5.35 -39.04
CA GLU A 226 32.13 5.73 -37.87
C GLU A 226 33.54 5.14 -37.93
N ASN A 227 33.68 3.97 -38.58
CA ASN A 227 34.97 3.29 -38.81
C ASN A 227 35.59 3.60 -40.18
N GLY A 228 35.09 4.61 -40.90
CA GLY A 228 35.67 5.09 -42.17
C GLY A 228 35.49 4.17 -43.38
N LEU A 229 34.59 3.18 -43.32
CA LEU A 229 34.30 2.29 -44.44
C LEU A 229 33.33 2.94 -45.44
N PRO A 230 33.60 2.85 -46.76
CA PRO A 230 32.73 3.41 -47.79
C PRO A 230 31.45 2.57 -47.92
N VAL A 231 30.30 3.17 -47.60
CA VAL A 231 28.98 2.51 -47.68
C VAL A 231 27.93 3.42 -48.33
N PRO A 232 27.00 2.87 -49.14
CA PRO A 232 25.96 3.65 -49.80
C PRO A 232 24.95 4.24 -48.80
N GLU A 233 24.39 5.40 -49.12
CA GLU A 233 23.45 6.09 -48.22
C GLU A 233 22.16 5.34 -47.96
N ARG A 234 21.71 4.56 -48.95
CA ARG A 234 20.47 3.78 -48.91
C ARG A 234 20.69 2.43 -49.59
N GLY A 235 19.78 1.50 -49.33
CA GLY A 235 19.80 0.17 -49.93
C GLY A 235 20.72 -0.82 -49.22
N ARG A 236 20.95 -1.96 -49.88
CA ARG A 236 21.66 -3.11 -49.33
C ARG A 236 23.16 -2.80 -49.18
N LEU A 237 23.75 -3.22 -48.06
CA LEU A 237 25.20 -3.15 -47.85
C LEU A 237 25.89 -4.34 -48.52
N ALA A 238 27.12 -4.12 -48.99
CA ALA A 238 27.93 -5.18 -49.57
C ALA A 238 28.22 -6.30 -48.54
N PRO A 239 28.30 -7.57 -48.97
CA PRO A 239 28.58 -8.71 -48.08
C PRO A 239 29.86 -8.53 -47.24
N ASP A 240 30.87 -7.87 -47.78
CA ASP A 240 32.14 -7.63 -47.10
C ASP A 240 31.97 -6.71 -45.88
N VAL A 241 31.10 -5.69 -45.96
CA VAL A 241 30.81 -4.77 -44.84
C VAL A 241 30.20 -5.53 -43.65
N TRP A 242 29.31 -6.48 -43.94
CA TRP A 242 28.73 -7.37 -42.92
C TRP A 242 29.75 -8.33 -42.31
N ARG A 243 30.75 -8.77 -43.09
CA ARG A 243 31.83 -9.63 -42.59
C ARG A 243 32.75 -8.87 -41.64
N VAL A 244 33.17 -7.66 -42.01
CA VAL A 244 34.02 -6.82 -41.14
C VAL A 244 33.27 -6.42 -39.85
N TYR A 245 31.98 -6.09 -39.96
CA TYR A 245 31.15 -5.81 -38.79
C TYR A 245 31.10 -7.00 -37.81
N ARG A 246 30.87 -8.22 -38.31
CA ARG A 246 30.81 -9.43 -37.44
C ARG A 246 32.14 -9.72 -36.76
N LEU A 247 33.25 -9.60 -37.50
CA LEU A 247 34.60 -9.74 -36.94
C LEU A 247 34.88 -8.71 -35.84
N ALA A 248 34.43 -7.46 -36.02
CA ALA A 248 34.63 -6.39 -35.04
C ALA A 248 33.76 -6.58 -33.78
N MET A 249 32.60 -7.23 -33.89
CA MET A 249 31.70 -7.51 -32.76
C MET A 249 32.01 -8.85 -32.06
N GLY A 250 33.06 -9.56 -32.46
CA GLY A 250 33.47 -10.83 -31.84
C GLY A 250 32.56 -12.02 -32.16
N ASP A 251 31.78 -11.92 -33.25
CA ASP A 251 30.82 -12.94 -33.68
C ASP A 251 31.55 -13.95 -34.60
N GLU A 252 32.35 -14.85 -34.01
CA GLU A 252 33.00 -15.93 -34.75
C GLU A 252 31.97 -17.00 -35.14
N ASP A 253 31.56 -16.95 -36.41
CA ASP A 253 30.88 -17.98 -37.21
C ASP A 253 29.94 -18.96 -36.50
N GLY A 254 28.64 -18.75 -36.70
CA GLY A 254 27.64 -19.82 -36.77
C GLY A 254 28.03 -20.81 -37.88
N GLY A 255 28.80 -21.82 -37.51
CA GLY A 255 29.35 -22.83 -38.41
C GLY A 255 28.28 -23.65 -39.13
N GLY A 256 28.06 -23.32 -40.39
CA GLY A 256 27.49 -24.23 -41.37
C GLY A 256 28.41 -25.43 -41.53
N ARG A 257 27.99 -26.59 -41.02
CA ARG A 257 28.61 -27.89 -41.29
C ARG A 257 28.51 -28.19 -42.78
N LEU A 258 29.61 -28.02 -43.50
CA LEU A 258 29.81 -28.59 -44.82
C LEU A 258 29.80 -30.12 -44.68
N ASP A 259 28.68 -30.73 -45.08
CA ASP A 259 28.60 -32.16 -45.37
C ASP A 259 29.49 -32.45 -46.60
N LEU A 260 30.73 -32.84 -46.34
CA LEU A 260 31.56 -33.54 -47.31
C LEU A 260 31.05 -34.98 -47.41
N ARG A 261 30.23 -35.20 -48.43
CA ARG A 261 30.02 -36.51 -49.03
C ARG A 261 31.34 -36.95 -49.65
N ASP A 262 31.83 -38.13 -49.26
CA ASP A 262 32.63 -38.98 -50.13
C ASP A 262 32.11 -40.42 -50.02
N GLY A 263 31.57 -40.92 -51.13
CA GLY A 263 31.56 -42.35 -51.41
C GLY A 263 33.00 -42.80 -51.68
N THR A 264 33.38 -44.07 -51.58
CA THR A 264 32.85 -45.19 -52.38
C THR A 264 33.49 -46.52 -51.85
N PRO A 265 33.35 -47.70 -52.48
CA PRO A 265 32.59 -48.84 -51.98
C PRO A 265 33.44 -50.08 -51.58
N GLY A 266 32.85 -51.05 -50.86
CA GLY A 266 33.57 -52.29 -50.54
C GLY A 266 32.74 -53.42 -49.95
N ARG A 267 32.20 -54.24 -50.85
CA ARG A 267 31.76 -55.65 -50.71
C ARG A 267 31.95 -56.37 -49.35
N GLY A 268 30.84 -56.91 -48.85
CA GLY A 268 30.60 -58.36 -48.90
C GLY A 268 30.82 -59.20 -47.63
N VAL A 269 29.95 -60.21 -47.53
CA VAL A 269 30.04 -61.48 -46.78
C VAL A 269 29.26 -61.55 -45.45
N THR A 270 28.06 -62.11 -45.61
CA THR A 270 27.31 -63.03 -44.74
C THR A 270 28.06 -63.63 -43.53
N ASN A 271 27.41 -63.78 -42.37
CA ASN A 271 26.57 -64.93 -41.99
C ASN A 271 26.40 -65.01 -40.46
N ARG A 272 25.20 -65.42 -40.04
CA ARG A 272 24.72 -65.82 -38.69
C ARG A 272 24.36 -64.72 -37.70
#